data_AF-A0A2T9Z3Y4-F1
#
_entry.id   AF-A0A2T9Z3Y4-F1
#
_cell.length_a   1.000
_cell.length_b   1.000
_cell.length_c   1.000
_cell.angle_alpha   90.00
_cell.angle_beta   90.00
_cell.angle_gamma   90.00
#
_symmetry.space_group_name_H-M   'P 1'
#
loop_
_entity.id
_entity.type
_entity.pdbx_description
1 polymer ?
#
loop_
_entity_poly.entity_id
_entity_poly.type
_entity_poly.pdbx_seq_one_letter_code
_entity_poly.pdbx_strand_id
1 'polypeptide(L)'
;MENNLLNQTSFKNLSTSRKSQKIKQIQKIVASISYGNPKELYEYFFRHSRFGKSLVRVFLNDFKEKRMVKNILLLYQSLPIFSKKKSNILALVASTYKREELRKFGFVFSNNQYYDAIKKFESGMFSLNQKGQQQNPIKSISDETKELVFLYLENNSRMSSKTCKIKDSNGNFGDTPVFYLEIPKRDVYKKMILYFPEKEIGLSTFNNLSPKNFKKGKKRTNMCPTCNIGKKNVKRLTEIQTPNTETVFLKTQIEKEVEIYNNHINIKSIQEESYKKLVQNLKNGECVLIMDFKENFRLGSGPIKTSTDFYSKPQISNLGFALIVKGTNNILNHES
;
A
#
# COMPACT_ATOMS: atom_id res chain seq x y z
N MET A 1 -9.91 -29.53 58.58
CA MET A 1 -10.67 -28.27 58.76
C MET A 1 -9.89 -27.01 58.32
N GLU A 2 -8.77 -27.13 57.60
CA GLU A 2 -7.96 -25.96 57.19
C GLU A 2 -8.22 -25.45 55.77
N ASN A 3 -8.99 -26.16 54.95
CA ASN A 3 -9.15 -25.84 53.52
C ASN A 3 -10.31 -24.87 53.20
N ASN A 4 -11.04 -24.35 54.19
CA ASN A 4 -12.20 -23.47 53.96
C ASN A 4 -11.96 -21.96 54.21
N LEU A 5 -10.80 -21.55 54.72
CA LEU A 5 -10.52 -20.12 54.98
C LEU A 5 -9.86 -19.38 53.80
N LEU A 6 -9.27 -20.07 52.84
CA LEU A 6 -8.52 -19.43 51.75
C LEU A 6 -9.39 -18.88 50.61
N ASN A 7 -10.64 -19.33 50.47
CA ASN A 7 -11.53 -18.91 49.38
C ASN A 7 -12.35 -17.62 49.63
N GLN A 8 -12.19 -16.94 50.78
CA GLN A 8 -12.94 -15.71 51.10
C GLN A 8 -12.18 -14.39 50.88
N THR A 9 -11.01 -14.41 50.23
CA THR A 9 -10.02 -13.30 50.30
C THR A 9 -9.85 -12.45 49.04
N SER A 10 -10.78 -12.52 48.07
CA SER A 10 -10.70 -11.66 46.88
C SER A 10 -11.68 -10.48 46.95
N PHE A 11 -11.15 -9.25 47.00
CA PHE A 11 -11.92 -8.02 46.84
C PHE A 11 -12.30 -7.71 45.38
N LYS A 12 -11.88 -8.51 44.39
CA LYS A 12 -12.08 -8.18 42.96
C LYS A 12 -13.57 -8.06 42.59
N ASN A 13 -14.41 -8.98 43.05
CA ASN A 13 -15.81 -9.10 42.59
C ASN A 13 -16.83 -8.40 43.52
N LEU A 14 -16.37 -7.64 44.52
CA LEU A 14 -17.25 -6.94 45.45
C LEU A 14 -17.58 -5.52 44.97
N SER A 15 -18.80 -5.03 45.26
CA SER A 15 -19.14 -3.62 45.07
C SER A 15 -18.33 -2.73 46.03
N THR A 16 -18.10 -1.47 45.67
CA THR A 16 -17.34 -0.49 46.48
C THR A 16 -17.87 -0.38 47.91
N SER A 17 -19.20 -0.37 48.09
CA SER A 17 -19.85 -0.37 49.41
C SER A 17 -19.49 -1.61 50.24
N ARG A 18 -19.56 -2.82 49.64
CA ARG A 18 -19.20 -4.07 50.32
C ARG A 18 -17.71 -4.18 50.64
N LYS A 19 -16.83 -3.65 49.78
CA LYS A 19 -15.39 -3.56 50.08
C LYS A 19 -15.14 -2.68 51.31
N SER A 20 -15.77 -1.51 51.36
CA SER A 20 -15.66 -0.57 52.48
C SER A 20 -16.14 -1.18 53.80
N GLN A 21 -17.29 -1.86 53.79
CA GLN A 21 -17.82 -2.56 54.96
C GLN A 21 -16.86 -3.65 55.47
N LYS A 22 -16.33 -4.49 54.58
CA LYS A 22 -15.36 -5.53 54.95
C LYS A 22 -14.05 -4.94 55.48
N ILE A 23 -13.53 -3.88 54.88
CA ILE A 23 -12.31 -3.20 55.36
C ILE A 23 -12.54 -2.62 56.77
N LYS A 24 -13.70 -2.00 57.03
CA LYS A 24 -14.05 -1.52 58.37
C LYS A 24 -14.11 -2.65 59.40
N GLN A 25 -14.64 -3.82 59.04
CA GLN A 25 -14.65 -4.99 59.92
C GLN A 25 -13.23 -5.50 60.21
N ILE A 26 -12.39 -5.64 59.18
CA ILE A 26 -10.98 -6.04 59.34
C ILE A 26 -10.25 -5.02 60.22
N GLN A 27 -10.47 -3.73 60.02
CA GLN A 27 -9.81 -2.69 60.80
C GLN A 27 -10.23 -2.70 62.28
N LYS A 28 -11.50 -3.01 62.58
CA LYS A 28 -11.98 -3.23 63.96
C LYS A 28 -11.29 -4.43 64.61
N ILE A 29 -11.17 -5.54 63.88
CA ILE A 29 -10.50 -6.76 64.37
C ILE A 29 -9.00 -6.51 64.61
N VAL A 30 -8.33 -5.83 63.68
CA VAL A 30 -6.91 -5.48 63.85
C VAL A 30 -6.74 -4.52 65.03
N ALA A 31 -7.62 -3.54 65.20
CA ALA A 31 -7.59 -2.62 66.35
C ALA A 31 -7.79 -3.34 67.68
N SER A 32 -8.68 -4.35 67.75
CA SER A 32 -8.86 -5.14 68.98
C SER A 32 -7.65 -6.03 69.29
N ILE A 33 -7.05 -6.66 68.28
CA ILE A 33 -5.87 -7.53 68.46
C ILE A 33 -4.61 -6.72 68.82
N SER A 34 -4.52 -5.50 68.33
CA SER A 34 -3.38 -4.60 68.56
C SER A 34 -3.53 -3.67 69.77
N TYR A 35 -4.53 -3.91 70.63
CA TYR A 35 -4.82 -3.05 71.80
C TYR A 35 -4.90 -1.55 71.44
N GLY A 36 -5.51 -1.24 70.30
CA GLY A 36 -5.68 0.13 69.81
C GLY A 36 -4.52 0.69 68.97
N ASN A 37 -3.44 -0.08 68.75
CA ASN A 37 -2.31 0.34 67.91
C ASN A 37 -2.13 -0.53 66.63
N PRO A 38 -3.08 -0.47 65.68
CA PRO A 38 -3.06 -1.32 64.49
C PRO A 38 -1.85 -1.05 63.59
N LYS A 39 -1.24 0.13 63.68
CA LYS A 39 -0.07 0.51 62.87
C LYS A 39 1.14 -0.37 63.18
N GLU A 40 1.46 -0.58 64.46
CA GLU A 40 2.58 -1.43 64.86
C GLU A 40 2.39 -2.88 64.43
N LEU A 41 1.16 -3.39 64.51
CA LEU A 41 0.83 -4.73 64.05
C LEU A 41 1.01 -4.88 62.53
N TYR A 42 0.62 -3.86 61.75
CA TYR A 42 0.90 -3.83 60.31
C TYR A 42 2.39 -3.75 60.01
N GLU A 43 3.14 -2.89 60.70
CA GLU A 43 4.59 -2.77 60.52
C GLU A 43 5.31 -4.08 60.87
N TYR A 44 4.92 -4.72 61.97
CA TYR A 44 5.43 -6.03 62.36
C TYR A 44 5.15 -7.08 61.29
N PHE A 45 3.90 -7.14 60.80
CA PHE A 45 3.51 -8.06 59.72
C PHE A 45 4.34 -7.84 58.45
N PHE A 46 4.48 -6.60 57.98
CA PHE A 46 5.23 -6.29 56.77
C PHE A 46 6.74 -6.55 56.91
N ARG A 47 7.31 -6.35 58.11
CA ARG A 47 8.75 -6.53 58.36
C ARG A 47 9.15 -7.96 58.71
N HIS A 48 8.26 -8.78 59.28
CA HIS A 48 8.63 -10.09 59.84
C HIS A 48 7.96 -11.26 59.11
N SER A 49 6.74 -11.10 58.59
CA SER A 49 6.06 -12.17 57.84
C SER A 49 6.73 -12.39 56.48
N ARG A 50 6.91 -13.67 56.08
CA ARG A 50 7.36 -14.03 54.71
C ARG A 50 6.46 -13.42 53.64
N PHE A 51 5.14 -13.43 53.88
CA PHE A 51 4.16 -12.85 52.97
C PHE A 51 4.23 -11.31 52.95
N GLY A 52 4.35 -10.69 54.12
CA GLY A 52 4.53 -9.24 54.26
C GLY A 52 5.78 -8.73 53.54
N LYS A 53 6.93 -9.38 53.76
CA LYS A 53 8.19 -9.09 53.06
C LYS A 53 8.07 -9.21 51.54
N SER A 54 7.37 -10.24 51.06
CA SER A 54 7.12 -10.45 49.62
C SER A 54 6.29 -9.31 49.03
N LEU A 55 5.19 -8.92 49.69
CA LEU A 55 4.36 -7.79 49.26
C LEU A 55 5.15 -6.49 49.21
N VAL A 56 5.91 -6.16 50.26
CA VAL A 56 6.73 -4.94 50.31
C VAL A 56 7.73 -4.92 49.14
N ARG A 57 8.37 -6.05 48.83
CA ARG A 57 9.30 -6.16 47.69
C ARG A 57 8.59 -5.90 46.36
N VAL A 58 7.41 -6.47 46.14
CA VAL A 58 6.61 -6.23 44.93
C VAL A 58 6.25 -4.74 44.81
N PHE A 59 5.69 -4.14 45.85
CA PHE A 59 5.34 -2.71 45.83
C PHE A 59 6.56 -1.81 45.58
N LEU A 60 7.68 -2.07 46.24
CA LEU A 60 8.92 -1.31 46.03
C LEU A 60 9.43 -1.43 44.58
N ASN A 61 9.30 -2.61 43.96
CA ASN A 61 9.66 -2.80 42.56
C ASN A 61 8.72 -2.03 41.63
N ASP A 62 7.41 -2.08 41.86
CA ASP A 62 6.42 -1.29 41.09
C ASP A 62 6.71 0.22 41.18
N PHE A 63 7.09 0.72 42.37
CA PHE A 63 7.46 2.13 42.55
C PHE A 63 8.72 2.49 41.78
N LYS A 64 9.74 1.62 41.79
CA LYS A 64 10.97 1.81 41.01
C LYS A 64 10.67 1.82 39.51
N GLU A 65 9.84 0.89 39.04
CA GLU A 65 9.43 0.80 37.63
C GLU A 65 8.71 2.07 37.18
N LYS A 66 7.71 2.53 37.94
CA LYS A 66 7.01 3.79 37.65
C LYS A 66 7.94 5.00 37.65
N ARG A 67 8.93 5.04 38.55
CA ARG A 67 9.93 6.12 38.59
C ARG A 67 10.84 6.06 37.36
N MET A 68 11.23 4.88 36.90
CA MET A 68 12.01 4.70 35.67
C MET A 68 11.23 5.16 34.45
N VAL A 69 9.96 4.77 34.31
CA VAL A 69 9.10 5.24 33.21
C VAL A 69 8.98 6.76 33.21
N LYS A 70 8.82 7.39 34.38
CA LYS A 70 8.77 8.85 34.50
C LYS A 70 10.08 9.52 34.05
N ASN A 71 11.23 8.95 34.40
CA ASN A 71 12.53 9.46 33.94
C ASN A 71 12.68 9.33 32.42
N ILE A 72 12.24 8.22 31.84
CA ILE A 72 12.24 8.01 30.37
C ILE A 72 11.30 9.00 29.67
N LEU A 73 10.14 9.29 30.27
CA LEU A 73 9.22 10.31 29.75
C LEU A 73 9.86 11.69 29.71
N LEU A 74 10.58 12.09 30.76
CA LEU A 74 11.29 13.37 30.79
C LEU A 74 12.33 13.46 29.65
N LEU A 75 13.08 12.38 29.43
CA LEU A 75 14.03 12.29 28.31
C LEU A 75 13.34 12.33 26.94
N TYR A 76 12.15 11.72 26.84
CA TYR A 76 11.35 11.76 25.62
C TYR A 76 10.84 13.17 25.33
N GLN A 77 10.38 13.89 26.36
CA GLN A 77 9.83 15.24 26.25
C GLN A 77 10.90 16.30 26.02
N SER A 78 12.14 16.08 26.47
CA SER A 78 13.25 17.01 26.22
C SER A 78 13.69 17.06 24.75
N LEU A 79 13.22 16.14 23.90
CA LEU A 79 13.53 16.12 22.48
C LEU A 79 12.53 16.94 21.62
N PRO A 80 12.99 17.53 20.51
CA PRO A 80 12.11 18.18 19.53
C PRO A 80 11.02 17.25 18.99
N ILE A 81 9.88 17.83 18.61
CA ILE A 81 8.68 17.10 18.13
C ILE A 81 9.01 16.08 17.03
N PHE A 82 9.86 16.45 16.07
CA PHE A 82 10.21 15.62 14.91
C PHE A 82 11.54 14.87 15.04
N SER A 83 12.07 14.70 16.25
CA SER A 83 13.34 14.01 16.44
C SER A 83 13.24 12.51 16.16
N LYS A 84 14.06 12.00 15.24
CA LYS A 84 14.19 10.55 14.97
C LYS A 84 14.54 9.76 16.24
N LYS A 85 15.22 10.39 17.21
CA LYS A 85 15.60 9.80 18.49
C LYS A 85 14.41 9.54 19.42
N LYS A 86 13.24 10.17 19.21
CA LYS A 86 12.03 9.91 20.03
C LYS A 86 11.56 8.47 19.93
N SER A 87 11.57 7.91 18.72
CA SER A 87 11.23 6.49 18.52
C SER A 87 12.24 5.53 19.17
N ASN A 88 13.51 5.91 19.27
CA ASN A 88 14.54 5.13 19.97
C ASN A 88 14.31 5.13 21.49
N ILE A 89 13.98 6.28 22.07
CA ILE A 89 13.63 6.36 23.50
C ILE A 89 12.33 5.61 23.79
N LEU A 90 11.33 5.75 22.91
CA LEU A 90 10.05 5.05 23.07
C LEU A 90 10.23 3.53 23.04
N ALA A 91 11.20 3.02 22.26
CA ALA A 91 11.51 1.59 22.20
C ALA A 91 11.90 1.00 23.58
N LEU A 92 12.44 1.82 24.50
CA LEU A 92 12.80 1.39 25.86
C LEU A 92 11.61 0.96 26.71
N VAL A 93 10.40 1.46 26.39
CA VAL A 93 9.18 1.21 27.17
C VAL A 93 8.07 0.54 26.36
N ALA A 94 8.17 0.53 25.02
CA ALA A 94 7.15 0.01 24.12
C ALA A 94 6.97 -1.52 24.15
N SER A 95 7.95 -2.27 24.64
CA SER A 95 7.84 -3.73 24.82
C SER A 95 7.18 -4.12 26.15
N THR A 96 7.30 -3.26 27.17
CA THR A 96 6.75 -3.51 28.52
C THR A 96 5.31 -3.01 28.65
N TYR A 97 4.99 -1.87 28.05
CA TYR A 97 3.70 -1.21 28.22
C TYR A 97 2.92 -1.14 26.92
N LYS A 98 1.61 -1.33 27.03
CA LYS A 98 0.72 -1.13 25.88
C LYS A 98 0.62 0.35 25.53
N ARG A 99 0.31 0.61 24.26
CA ARG A 99 0.07 1.95 23.72
C ARG A 99 -0.82 2.83 24.61
N GLU A 100 -1.91 2.27 25.13
CA GLU A 100 -2.88 3.00 25.96
C GLU A 100 -2.31 3.37 27.32
N GLU A 101 -1.48 2.51 27.90
CA GLU A 101 -0.83 2.75 29.20
C GLU A 101 0.23 3.83 29.07
N LEU A 102 1.04 3.79 27.99
CA LEU A 102 2.00 4.84 27.70
C LEU A 102 1.35 6.22 27.50
N ARG A 103 0.18 6.25 26.85
CA ARG A 103 -0.60 7.49 26.74
C ARG A 103 -1.09 7.98 28.10
N LYS A 104 -1.53 7.08 28.99
CA LYS A 104 -1.89 7.43 30.38
C LYS A 104 -0.69 7.95 31.18
N PHE A 105 0.51 7.47 30.92
CA PHE A 105 1.74 7.99 31.52
C PHE A 105 2.15 9.37 30.97
N GLY A 106 1.55 9.84 29.86
CA GLY A 106 1.81 11.17 29.29
C GLY A 106 2.69 11.19 28.04
N PHE A 107 2.97 10.02 27.44
CA PHE A 107 3.68 9.97 26.16
C PHE A 107 2.78 10.40 24.99
N VAL A 108 3.29 11.31 24.16
CA VAL A 108 2.60 11.83 22.96
C VAL A 108 3.33 11.36 21.71
N PHE A 109 2.70 10.49 20.92
CA PHE A 109 3.26 9.92 19.69
C PHE A 109 2.16 9.49 18.70
N SER A 110 2.53 9.38 17.42
CA SER A 110 1.64 8.84 16.38
C SER A 110 1.58 7.30 16.41
N ASN A 111 0.57 6.71 15.76
CA ASN A 111 0.46 5.24 15.69
C ASN A 111 1.69 4.61 15.01
N ASN A 112 2.15 5.20 13.90
CA ASN A 112 3.33 4.69 13.18
C ASN A 112 4.58 4.74 14.05
N GLN A 113 4.76 5.82 14.82
CA GLN A 113 5.91 5.99 15.71
C GLN A 113 5.95 4.93 16.82
N TYR A 114 4.80 4.46 17.31
CA TYR A 114 4.72 3.36 18.27
C TYR A 114 5.15 2.02 17.66
N TYR A 115 4.64 1.69 16.47
CA TYR A 115 5.04 0.46 15.77
C TYR A 115 6.51 0.47 15.35
N ASP A 116 7.02 1.62 14.91
CA ASP A 116 8.44 1.81 14.63
C ASP A 116 9.30 1.58 15.88
N ALA A 117 8.83 2.02 17.06
CA ALA A 117 9.53 1.80 18.32
C ALA A 117 9.57 0.32 18.72
N ILE A 118 8.46 -0.43 18.54
CA ILE A 118 8.43 -1.88 18.75
C ILE A 118 9.42 -2.58 17.82
N LYS A 119 9.37 -2.25 16.52
CA LYS A 119 10.27 -2.85 15.53
C LYS A 119 11.74 -2.55 15.85
N LYS A 120 12.03 -1.36 16.35
CA LYS A 120 13.38 -0.98 16.80
C LYS A 120 13.82 -1.76 18.03
N PHE A 121 12.92 -1.99 18.99
CA PHE A 121 13.19 -2.83 20.15
C PHE A 121 13.53 -4.27 19.73
N GLU A 122 12.69 -4.88 18.89
CA GLU A 122 12.88 -6.24 18.37
C GLU A 122 14.19 -6.40 17.59
N SER A 123 14.57 -5.38 16.83
CA SER A 123 15.83 -5.37 16.06
C SER A 123 17.05 -4.92 16.86
N GLY A 124 16.92 -4.54 18.14
CA GLY A 124 18.02 -4.00 18.96
C GLY A 124 18.56 -2.64 18.48
N MET A 125 17.91 -1.99 17.51
CA MET A 125 18.39 -0.80 16.80
C MET A 125 17.85 0.52 17.40
N PHE A 126 17.93 0.66 18.73
CA PHE A 126 17.42 1.84 19.45
C PHE A 126 18.50 2.63 20.22
N SER A 127 19.77 2.47 19.87
CA SER A 127 20.86 3.25 20.47
C SER A 127 20.70 4.76 20.25
N LEU A 128 20.96 5.55 21.30
CA LEU A 128 20.94 7.02 21.25
C LEU A 128 22.20 7.61 20.58
N ASN A 129 23.27 6.79 20.55
CA ASN A 129 24.59 7.11 20.01
C ASN A 129 24.77 6.64 18.57
N GLN A 130 23.69 6.38 17.83
CA GLN A 130 23.82 6.34 16.39
C GLN A 130 24.38 7.71 15.99
N LYS A 131 25.70 7.76 15.72
CA LYS A 131 26.31 8.73 14.81
C LYS A 131 25.33 8.69 13.66
N GLY A 132 24.54 9.76 13.52
CA GLY A 132 23.56 9.82 12.45
C GLY A 132 24.31 9.37 11.24
N GLN A 133 23.79 8.36 10.52
CA GLN A 133 24.32 8.06 9.20
C GLN A 133 24.52 9.43 8.58
N GLN A 134 25.78 9.84 8.41
CA GLN A 134 26.08 10.98 7.59
C GLN A 134 25.31 10.61 6.34
N GLN A 135 24.28 11.39 6.04
CA GLN A 135 23.64 11.25 4.75
C GLN A 135 24.82 11.43 3.83
N ASN A 136 25.26 10.35 3.19
CA ASN A 136 26.20 10.46 2.09
C ASN A 136 25.61 11.59 1.26
N PRO A 137 26.37 12.66 1.00
CA PRO A 137 25.84 13.79 0.24
C PRO A 137 25.18 13.16 -0.97
N ILE A 138 23.87 13.39 -1.12
CA ILE A 138 23.10 12.89 -2.25
C ILE A 138 23.94 13.31 -3.45
N LYS A 139 24.58 12.36 -4.16
CA LYS A 139 25.31 12.66 -5.40
C LYS A 139 24.35 13.50 -6.21
N SER A 140 24.63 14.79 -6.37
CA SER A 140 23.73 15.69 -7.09
C SER A 140 23.63 15.11 -8.49
N ILE A 141 22.45 14.63 -8.85
CA ILE A 141 22.22 14.02 -10.15
C ILE A 141 22.56 15.08 -11.19
N SER A 142 23.51 14.79 -12.10
CA SER A 142 23.96 15.76 -13.09
C SER A 142 22.80 16.17 -14.00
N ASP A 143 22.82 17.41 -14.50
CA ASP A 143 21.77 17.89 -15.39
C ASP A 143 21.76 17.13 -16.72
N GLU A 144 22.92 16.69 -17.21
CA GLU A 144 23.05 15.76 -18.35
C GLU A 144 22.23 14.48 -18.15
N THR A 145 22.18 13.98 -16.92
CA THR A 145 21.43 12.77 -16.57
C THR A 145 19.92 13.01 -16.66
N LYS A 146 19.46 14.22 -16.28
CA LYS A 146 18.05 14.60 -16.39
C LYS A 146 17.62 14.73 -17.85
N GLU A 147 18.46 15.36 -18.67
CA GLU A 147 18.23 15.52 -20.11
C GLU A 147 18.17 14.17 -20.82
N LEU A 148 19.09 13.25 -20.50
CA LEU A 148 19.10 11.91 -21.07
C LEU A 148 17.83 11.13 -20.71
N VAL A 149 17.37 11.22 -19.46
CA VAL A 149 16.10 10.61 -19.04
C VAL A 149 14.93 11.20 -19.82
N PHE A 150 14.90 12.52 -20.02
CA PHE A 150 13.85 13.19 -20.78
C PHE A 150 13.83 12.73 -22.24
N LEU A 151 14.99 12.73 -22.91
CA LEU A 151 15.14 12.31 -24.30
C LEU A 151 14.64 10.87 -24.53
N TYR A 152 15.00 9.94 -23.65
CA TYR A 152 14.54 8.55 -23.76
C TYR A 152 13.04 8.39 -23.52
N LEU A 153 12.47 9.19 -22.63
CA LEU A 153 11.02 9.20 -22.43
C LEU A 153 10.31 9.77 -23.65
N GLU A 154 10.80 10.86 -24.23
CA GLU A 154 10.25 11.51 -25.43
C GLU A 154 10.31 10.57 -26.64
N ASN A 155 11.46 9.96 -26.92
CA ASN A 155 11.65 9.02 -28.03
C ASN A 155 10.77 7.76 -27.94
N ASN A 156 10.25 7.43 -26.75
CA ASN A 156 9.35 6.29 -26.55
C ASN A 156 7.91 6.74 -26.22
N SER A 157 7.55 7.98 -26.58
CA SER A 157 6.24 8.57 -26.33
C SER A 157 5.62 9.21 -27.56
N ARG A 158 4.29 9.38 -27.51
CA ARG A 158 3.54 10.26 -28.41
C ARG A 158 2.99 11.46 -27.66
N MET A 159 3.18 12.65 -28.20
CA MET A 159 2.56 13.85 -27.67
C MET A 159 1.04 13.78 -27.84
N SER A 160 0.31 14.15 -26.79
CA SER A 160 -1.15 14.28 -26.82
C SER A 160 -1.55 15.74 -26.95
N SER A 161 -2.73 15.99 -27.52
CA SER A 161 -3.41 17.28 -27.43
C SER A 161 -3.90 17.65 -26.02
N LYS A 162 -3.76 16.75 -25.04
CA LYS A 162 -4.10 17.02 -23.64
C LYS A 162 -2.95 17.67 -22.91
N THR A 163 -3.24 18.67 -22.10
CA THR A 163 -2.28 19.29 -21.18
C THR A 163 -2.45 18.78 -19.75
N CYS A 164 -1.43 18.96 -18.93
CA CYS A 164 -1.52 18.81 -17.49
C CYS A 164 -0.73 19.90 -16.78
N LYS A 165 -1.21 20.27 -15.58
CA LYS A 165 -0.53 21.24 -14.73
C LYS A 165 0.69 20.62 -14.08
N ILE A 166 1.87 21.15 -14.39
CA ILE A 166 3.15 20.79 -13.76
C ILE A 166 3.69 22.02 -13.03
N LYS A 167 4.35 21.78 -11.90
CA LYS A 167 4.95 22.83 -11.10
C LYS A 167 6.31 23.18 -11.70
N ASP A 168 6.50 24.44 -12.06
CA ASP A 168 7.76 24.97 -12.58
C ASP A 168 8.77 25.17 -11.46
N SER A 169 10.03 25.46 -11.82
CA SER A 169 11.13 25.79 -10.89
C SER A 169 10.78 26.93 -9.93
N ASN A 170 9.95 27.88 -10.37
CA ASN A 170 9.49 29.02 -9.57
C ASN A 170 8.26 28.71 -8.70
N GLY A 171 7.79 27.47 -8.72
CA GLY A 171 6.69 26.99 -7.90
C GLY A 171 5.28 27.26 -8.44
N ASN A 172 5.17 27.88 -9.62
CA ASN A 172 3.92 28.13 -10.32
C ASN A 172 3.49 26.89 -11.12
N PHE A 173 2.19 26.77 -11.41
CA PHE A 173 1.66 25.67 -12.22
C PHE A 173 1.53 26.11 -13.68
N GLY A 174 2.36 25.56 -14.56
CA GLY A 174 2.28 25.72 -16.00
C GLY A 174 1.52 24.57 -16.68
N ASP A 175 0.82 24.87 -17.78
CA ASP A 175 0.20 23.85 -18.62
C ASP A 175 1.24 23.24 -19.56
N THR A 176 1.51 21.94 -19.40
CA THR A 176 2.47 21.18 -20.22
C THR A 176 1.78 20.06 -20.98
N PRO A 177 2.19 19.74 -22.22
CA PRO A 177 1.60 18.65 -22.99
C PRO A 177 1.86 17.28 -22.33
N VAL A 178 0.84 16.42 -22.37
CA VAL A 178 0.93 15.04 -21.88
C VAL A 178 1.56 14.16 -22.95
N PHE A 179 2.57 13.41 -22.56
CA PHE A 179 3.22 12.42 -23.41
C PHE A 179 2.74 11.02 -23.02
N TYR A 180 2.21 10.27 -23.97
CA TYR A 180 1.80 8.88 -23.75
C TYR A 180 2.91 7.92 -24.16
N LEU A 181 3.46 7.22 -23.17
CA LEU A 181 4.48 6.19 -23.38
C LEU A 181 3.89 5.02 -24.18
N GLU A 182 4.57 4.61 -25.24
CA GLU A 182 4.18 3.46 -26.07
C GLU A 182 4.50 2.13 -25.37
N ILE A 183 5.60 2.11 -24.63
CA ILE A 183 6.08 0.97 -23.84
C ILE A 183 6.05 1.29 -22.34
N PRO A 184 6.03 0.27 -21.46
CA PRO A 184 6.12 0.51 -20.02
C PRO A 184 7.37 1.30 -19.64
N LYS A 185 7.22 2.21 -18.67
CA LYS A 185 8.31 3.04 -18.12
C LYS A 185 9.52 2.21 -17.64
N ARG A 186 9.27 1.00 -17.13
CA ARG A 186 10.31 0.02 -16.77
C ARG A 186 11.15 -0.42 -17.97
N ASP A 187 10.53 -0.58 -19.14
CA ASP A 187 11.21 -1.04 -20.34
C ASP A 187 11.95 0.11 -21.02
N VAL A 188 11.45 1.36 -20.91
CA VAL A 188 12.23 2.56 -21.27
C VAL A 188 13.52 2.64 -20.45
N TYR A 189 13.43 2.43 -19.13
CA TYR A 189 14.60 2.37 -18.25
C TYR A 189 15.59 1.28 -18.67
N LYS A 190 15.11 0.07 -18.98
CA LYS A 190 15.97 -1.02 -19.46
C LYS A 190 16.69 -0.64 -20.75
N LYS A 191 15.99 -0.02 -21.71
CA LYS A 191 16.62 0.49 -22.93
C LYS A 191 17.71 1.52 -22.59
N MET A 192 17.42 2.49 -21.72
CA MET A 192 18.38 3.52 -21.34
C MET A 192 19.66 2.93 -20.73
N ILE A 193 19.55 2.01 -19.77
CA ILE A 193 20.71 1.38 -19.12
C ILE A 193 21.47 0.44 -20.07
N LEU A 194 20.79 -0.19 -21.03
CA LEU A 194 21.44 -0.99 -22.07
C LEU A 194 22.41 -0.15 -22.92
N TYR A 195 21.99 1.07 -23.28
CA TYR A 195 22.81 1.99 -24.08
C TYR A 195 23.80 2.83 -23.25
N PHE A 196 23.52 3.03 -21.96
CA PHE A 196 24.35 3.81 -21.04
C PHE A 196 24.57 3.08 -19.70
N PRO A 197 25.32 1.97 -19.68
CA PRO A 197 25.53 1.17 -18.48
C PRO A 197 26.37 1.91 -17.41
N GLU A 198 27.18 2.88 -17.82
CA GLU A 198 28.03 3.68 -16.93
C GLU A 198 27.24 4.62 -16.02
N LYS A 199 25.99 4.92 -16.38
CA LYS A 199 25.12 5.76 -15.54
C LYS A 199 24.57 4.91 -14.39
N GLU A 200 25.11 5.10 -13.18
CA GLU A 200 24.70 4.45 -11.92
C GLU A 200 23.27 4.86 -11.44
N ILE A 201 22.27 4.84 -12.32
CA ILE A 201 20.90 5.27 -12.02
C ILE A 201 20.06 4.04 -11.75
N GLY A 202 19.58 3.90 -10.51
CA GLY A 202 18.58 2.88 -10.19
C GLY A 202 17.20 3.20 -10.76
N LEU A 203 16.35 2.18 -10.94
CA LEU A 203 14.97 2.34 -11.41
C LEU A 203 14.14 3.33 -10.55
N SER A 204 14.39 3.39 -9.24
CA SER A 204 13.73 4.36 -8.35
C SER A 204 14.12 5.80 -8.70
N THR A 205 15.42 6.06 -8.88
CA THR A 205 15.95 7.36 -9.29
C THR A 205 15.41 7.77 -10.66
N PHE A 206 15.40 6.84 -11.63
CA PHE A 206 14.79 7.08 -12.93
C PHE A 206 13.32 7.53 -12.83
N ASN A 207 12.52 6.86 -11.99
CA ASN A 207 11.12 7.21 -11.79
C ASN A 207 10.93 8.59 -11.14
N ASN A 208 11.84 9.00 -10.24
CA ASN A 208 11.82 10.32 -9.61
C ASN A 208 12.22 11.44 -10.58
N LEU A 209 13.17 11.17 -11.48
CA LEU A 209 13.61 12.13 -12.52
C LEU A 209 12.59 12.28 -13.64
N SER A 210 11.83 11.23 -13.92
CA SER A 210 10.85 11.21 -14.99
C SER A 210 9.69 12.19 -14.71
N PRO A 211 9.45 13.17 -15.60
CA PRO A 211 8.39 14.15 -15.42
C PRO A 211 6.97 13.54 -15.37
N LYS A 212 6.06 14.21 -14.65
CA LYS A 212 4.69 13.71 -14.40
C LYS A 212 3.77 13.78 -15.64
N ASN A 213 4.15 14.52 -16.68
CA ASN A 213 3.45 14.58 -17.96
C ASN A 213 3.63 13.30 -18.78
N PHE A 214 4.64 12.47 -18.51
CA PHE A 214 4.79 11.15 -19.15
C PHE A 214 3.89 10.12 -18.48
N LYS A 215 2.82 9.73 -19.18
CA LYS A 215 1.79 8.83 -18.67
C LYS A 215 1.72 7.56 -19.49
N LYS A 216 1.37 6.45 -18.86
CA LYS A 216 1.02 5.23 -19.60
C LYS A 216 -0.30 5.47 -20.33
N GLY A 217 -0.31 5.33 -21.65
CA GLY A 217 -1.55 5.37 -22.42
C GLY A 217 -2.51 4.29 -21.92
N LYS A 218 -3.70 4.68 -21.46
CA LYS A 218 -4.80 3.74 -21.23
C LYS A 218 -5.37 3.38 -22.59
N LYS A 219 -4.83 2.34 -23.24
CA LYS A 219 -5.42 1.83 -24.48
C LYS A 219 -6.85 1.36 -24.17
N ARG A 220 -7.85 2.11 -24.65
CA ARG A 220 -9.28 1.78 -24.53
C ARG A 220 -9.64 0.50 -25.30
N THR A 221 -8.70 0.00 -26.13
CA THR A 221 -8.82 -1.16 -27.01
C THR A 221 -8.80 -2.52 -26.28
N ASN A 222 -8.51 -2.57 -24.98
CA ASN A 222 -8.47 -3.83 -24.21
C ASN A 222 -9.81 -4.20 -23.56
N MET A 223 -10.93 -3.67 -24.04
CA MET A 223 -12.21 -3.76 -23.37
C MET A 223 -13.23 -4.51 -24.21
N CYS A 224 -12.87 -5.67 -24.79
CA CYS A 224 -13.91 -6.62 -25.20
C CYS A 224 -14.74 -6.95 -23.94
N PRO A 225 -16.03 -6.57 -23.87
CA PRO A 225 -16.84 -6.74 -22.67
C PRO A 225 -16.90 -8.21 -22.26
N THR A 226 -17.06 -9.09 -23.24
CA THR A 226 -17.05 -10.55 -23.09
C THR A 226 -15.75 -11.04 -22.45
N CYS A 227 -14.59 -10.59 -22.94
CA CYS A 227 -13.30 -10.94 -22.34
C CYS A 227 -13.13 -10.43 -20.90
N ASN A 228 -13.60 -9.21 -20.62
CA ASN A 228 -13.43 -8.60 -19.29
C ASN A 228 -14.35 -9.25 -18.25
N ILE A 229 -15.62 -9.47 -18.61
CA ILE A 229 -16.60 -10.15 -17.77
C ILE A 229 -16.19 -11.61 -17.56
N GLY A 230 -15.87 -12.33 -18.64
CA GLY A 230 -15.45 -13.72 -18.61
C GLY A 230 -14.24 -13.97 -17.71
N LYS A 231 -13.16 -13.18 -17.82
CA LYS A 231 -11.98 -13.30 -16.94
C LYS A 231 -12.28 -13.08 -15.46
N LYS A 232 -13.24 -12.21 -15.14
CA LYS A 232 -13.67 -11.99 -13.74
C LYS A 232 -14.52 -13.16 -13.25
N ASN A 233 -15.40 -13.67 -14.09
CA ASN A 233 -16.30 -14.76 -13.75
C ASN A 233 -15.59 -16.10 -13.59
N VAL A 234 -14.56 -16.38 -14.39
CA VAL A 234 -13.69 -17.56 -14.18
C VAL A 234 -13.07 -17.54 -12.78
N LYS A 235 -12.61 -16.38 -12.30
CA LYS A 235 -12.07 -16.24 -10.93
C LYS A 235 -13.16 -16.42 -9.87
N ARG A 236 -14.32 -15.80 -10.06
CA ARG A 236 -15.46 -15.95 -9.14
C ARG A 236 -15.90 -17.41 -9.02
N LEU A 237 -15.88 -18.17 -10.11
CA LEU A 237 -16.26 -19.58 -10.11
C LEU A 237 -15.31 -20.45 -9.29
N THR A 238 -14.02 -20.09 -9.20
CA THR A 238 -13.04 -20.77 -8.34
C THR A 238 -13.19 -20.44 -6.85
N GLU A 239 -13.86 -19.35 -6.50
CA GLU A 239 -14.01 -18.86 -5.12
C GLU A 239 -15.31 -19.34 -4.45
N ILE A 240 -16.30 -19.84 -5.22
CA ILE A 240 -17.58 -20.35 -4.68
C ILE A 240 -17.36 -21.77 -4.12
N GLN A 241 -17.25 -21.90 -2.80
CA GLN A 241 -16.95 -23.17 -2.11
C GLN A 241 -18.08 -23.75 -1.23
N THR A 242 -19.23 -23.08 -1.08
CA THR A 242 -20.34 -23.61 -0.25
C THR A 242 -21.71 -23.42 -0.92
N PRO A 243 -22.53 -24.48 -1.09
CA PRO A 243 -23.83 -24.37 -1.74
C PRO A 243 -24.92 -23.97 -0.74
N ASN A 244 -25.42 -22.74 -0.86
CA ASN A 244 -26.77 -22.36 -0.41
C ASN A 244 -27.65 -22.21 -1.67
N THR A 245 -28.98 -22.23 -1.53
CA THR A 245 -29.92 -22.21 -2.66
C THR A 245 -29.75 -20.99 -3.57
N GLU A 246 -29.42 -19.84 -2.99
CA GLU A 246 -29.14 -18.58 -3.72
C GLU A 246 -27.79 -18.63 -4.46
N THR A 247 -26.84 -19.43 -3.96
CA THR A 247 -25.53 -19.67 -4.57
C THR A 247 -25.62 -20.53 -5.82
N VAL A 248 -26.64 -21.40 -5.92
CA VAL A 248 -26.86 -22.27 -7.10
C VAL A 248 -27.28 -21.47 -8.32
N PHE A 249 -28.27 -20.56 -8.17
CA PHE A 249 -28.75 -19.73 -9.29
C PHE A 249 -27.65 -18.80 -9.84
N LEU A 250 -26.91 -18.14 -8.94
CA LEU A 250 -25.81 -17.27 -9.31
C LEU A 250 -24.68 -18.04 -10.01
N LYS A 251 -24.38 -19.25 -9.54
CA LYS A 251 -23.38 -20.13 -10.16
C LYS A 251 -23.78 -20.50 -11.59
N THR A 252 -25.03 -20.89 -11.83
CA THR A 252 -25.53 -21.22 -13.18
C THR A 252 -25.44 -20.03 -14.14
N GLN A 253 -25.71 -18.81 -13.67
CA GLN A 253 -25.58 -17.61 -14.50
C GLN A 253 -24.12 -17.30 -14.84
N ILE A 254 -23.22 -17.42 -13.85
CA ILE A 254 -21.78 -17.24 -14.04
C ILE A 254 -21.22 -18.29 -15.02
N GLU A 255 -21.66 -19.55 -14.92
CA GLU A 255 -21.26 -20.63 -15.82
C GLU A 255 -21.63 -20.32 -17.28
N LYS A 256 -22.85 -19.86 -17.54
CA LYS A 256 -23.27 -19.42 -18.89
C LYS A 256 -22.40 -18.28 -19.42
N GLU A 257 -22.08 -17.28 -18.59
CA GLU A 257 -21.21 -16.17 -19.00
C GLU A 257 -19.76 -16.63 -19.28
N VAL A 258 -19.27 -17.64 -18.54
CA VAL A 258 -17.96 -18.26 -18.78
C VAL A 258 -17.97 -19.07 -20.08
N GLU A 259 -19.05 -19.78 -20.38
CA GLU A 259 -19.22 -20.51 -21.64
C GLU A 259 -19.17 -19.57 -22.84
N ILE A 260 -19.91 -18.46 -22.80
CA ILE A 260 -19.87 -17.41 -23.83
C ILE A 260 -18.44 -16.88 -24.01
N TYR A 261 -17.71 -16.66 -22.91
CA TYR A 261 -16.32 -16.23 -22.95
C TYR A 261 -15.38 -17.25 -23.60
N ASN A 262 -15.54 -18.54 -23.28
CA ASN A 262 -14.73 -19.61 -23.87
C ASN A 262 -15.00 -19.75 -25.37
N ASN A 263 -16.27 -19.68 -25.78
CA ASN A 263 -16.66 -19.67 -27.19
C ASN A 263 -16.04 -18.47 -27.93
N HIS A 264 -16.07 -17.28 -27.32
CA HIS A 264 -15.44 -16.09 -27.89
C HIS A 264 -13.92 -16.24 -28.09
N ILE A 265 -13.21 -16.81 -27.11
CA ILE A 265 -11.77 -17.11 -27.26
C ILE A 265 -11.53 -18.14 -28.36
N ASN A 266 -12.36 -19.18 -28.44
CA ASN A 266 -12.22 -20.23 -29.44
C ASN A 266 -12.39 -19.66 -30.86
N ILE A 267 -13.44 -18.86 -31.09
CA ILE A 267 -13.65 -18.18 -32.38
C ILE A 267 -12.45 -17.31 -32.75
N LYS A 268 -11.93 -16.54 -31.79
CA LYS A 268 -10.72 -15.73 -32.00
C LYS A 268 -9.52 -16.60 -32.40
N SER A 269 -9.31 -17.73 -31.71
CA SER A 269 -8.22 -18.65 -32.02
C SER A 269 -8.34 -19.24 -33.42
N ILE A 270 -9.55 -19.67 -33.82
CA ILE A 270 -9.84 -20.18 -35.16
C ILE A 270 -9.56 -19.12 -36.23
N GLN A 271 -9.99 -17.87 -35.99
CA GLN A 271 -9.75 -16.76 -36.91
C GLN A 271 -8.26 -16.45 -37.03
N GLU A 272 -7.53 -16.44 -35.91
CA GLU A 272 -6.08 -16.20 -35.90
C GLU A 272 -5.31 -17.31 -36.64
N GLU A 273 -5.68 -18.57 -36.44
CA GLU A 273 -5.06 -19.70 -37.13
C GLU A 273 -5.37 -19.70 -38.63
N SER A 274 -6.62 -19.43 -39.01
CA SER A 274 -7.04 -19.30 -40.41
C SER A 274 -6.29 -18.16 -41.10
N TYR A 275 -6.18 -17.01 -40.45
CA TYR A 275 -5.41 -15.88 -40.96
C TYR A 275 -3.93 -16.24 -41.18
N LYS A 276 -3.27 -16.87 -40.19
CA LYS A 276 -1.87 -17.30 -40.33
C LYS A 276 -1.68 -18.27 -41.49
N LYS A 277 -2.58 -19.25 -41.66
CA LYS A 277 -2.57 -20.20 -42.78
C LYS A 277 -2.71 -19.49 -44.12
N LEU A 278 -3.64 -18.53 -44.24
CA LEU A 278 -3.86 -17.76 -45.47
C LEU A 278 -2.63 -16.93 -45.84
N VAL A 279 -2.00 -16.25 -44.87
CA VAL A 279 -0.80 -15.44 -45.11
C VAL A 279 0.40 -16.32 -45.48
N GLN A 280 0.58 -17.46 -44.82
CA GLN A 280 1.68 -18.39 -45.11
C GLN A 280 1.58 -19.03 -46.50
N ASN A 281 0.36 -19.35 -46.94
CA ASN A 281 0.11 -20.04 -48.21
C ASN A 281 -0.14 -19.08 -49.39
N LEU A 282 0.04 -17.77 -49.19
CA LEU A 282 -0.23 -16.76 -50.21
C LEU A 282 0.67 -16.95 -51.45
N LYS A 283 0.06 -17.05 -52.64
CA LYS A 283 0.78 -17.17 -53.91
C LYS A 283 0.95 -15.81 -54.60
N ASN A 284 1.84 -15.75 -55.59
CA ASN A 284 1.99 -14.56 -56.41
C ASN A 284 0.69 -14.32 -57.21
N GLY A 285 0.17 -13.10 -57.20
CA GLY A 285 -1.13 -12.75 -57.80
C GLY A 285 -2.32 -12.92 -56.85
N GLU A 286 -2.13 -13.49 -55.66
CA GLU A 286 -3.16 -13.54 -54.61
C GLU A 286 -2.93 -12.44 -53.56
N CYS A 287 -4.00 -12.05 -52.87
CA CYS A 287 -3.94 -11.07 -51.79
C CYS A 287 -4.83 -11.50 -50.62
N VAL A 288 -4.48 -11.08 -49.40
CA VAL A 288 -5.33 -11.18 -48.22
C VAL A 288 -5.84 -9.80 -47.88
N LEU A 289 -7.16 -9.61 -47.98
CA LEU A 289 -7.82 -8.40 -47.52
C LEU A 289 -8.23 -8.57 -46.06
N ILE A 290 -7.65 -7.74 -45.19
CA ILE A 290 -8.08 -7.62 -43.80
C ILE A 290 -8.99 -6.42 -43.70
N MET A 291 -10.19 -6.65 -43.21
CA MET A 291 -11.17 -5.61 -42.91
C MET A 291 -11.29 -5.49 -41.39
N ASP A 292 -10.85 -4.36 -40.85
CA ASP A 292 -11.06 -4.00 -39.44
C ASP A 292 -12.25 -3.05 -39.33
N PHE A 293 -13.29 -3.52 -38.64
CA PHE A 293 -14.44 -2.70 -38.29
C PHE A 293 -14.21 -2.13 -36.88
N LYS A 294 -14.11 -0.81 -36.76
CA LYS A 294 -14.01 -0.15 -35.46
C LYS A 294 -15.35 -0.20 -34.71
N GLU A 295 -15.61 -1.31 -34.04
CA GLU A 295 -16.79 -1.57 -33.21
C GLU A 295 -17.01 -0.52 -32.08
N ASN A 296 -15.99 0.27 -31.75
CA ASN A 296 -16.05 1.28 -30.70
C ASN A 296 -16.74 2.61 -31.10
N PHE A 297 -17.26 2.74 -32.32
CA PHE A 297 -18.10 3.89 -32.69
C PHE A 297 -19.52 3.69 -32.18
N ARG A 298 -19.85 4.41 -31.10
CA ARG A 298 -21.22 4.52 -30.61
C ARG A 298 -21.86 5.79 -31.17
N LEU A 299 -22.84 5.64 -32.06
CA LEU A 299 -23.64 6.79 -32.54
C LEU A 299 -24.37 7.44 -31.35
N GLY A 300 -24.35 8.78 -31.28
CA GLY A 300 -25.08 9.54 -30.26
C GLY A 300 -24.49 9.60 -28.85
N SER A 301 -23.27 9.11 -28.60
CA SER A 301 -22.68 9.08 -27.25
C SER A 301 -21.46 10.00 -27.04
N GLY A 302 -21.38 11.06 -27.84
CA GLY A 302 -20.47 12.18 -27.62
C GLY A 302 -21.24 13.47 -27.29
N PRO A 303 -20.56 14.50 -26.77
CA PRO A 303 -21.16 15.83 -26.65
C PRO A 303 -21.65 16.30 -28.02
N ILE A 304 -22.81 16.96 -28.05
CA ILE A 304 -23.36 17.58 -29.24
C ILE A 304 -22.33 18.62 -29.71
N LYS A 305 -21.87 18.47 -30.95
CA LYS A 305 -20.89 19.37 -31.56
C LYS A 305 -21.61 20.30 -32.52
N THR A 306 -21.15 21.55 -32.61
CA THR A 306 -21.55 22.47 -33.67
C THR A 306 -20.97 22.00 -35.02
N SER A 307 -21.54 22.46 -36.14
CA SER A 307 -21.08 22.09 -37.48
C SER A 307 -19.61 22.45 -37.71
N THR A 308 -19.18 23.62 -37.26
CA THR A 308 -17.81 24.11 -37.32
C THR A 308 -16.81 23.22 -36.55
N ASP A 309 -17.18 22.74 -35.37
CA ASP A 309 -16.36 21.81 -34.57
C ASP A 309 -16.27 20.38 -35.14
N PHE A 310 -17.18 20.03 -36.05
CA PHE A 310 -17.21 18.74 -36.72
C PHE A 310 -16.28 18.73 -37.93
N TYR A 311 -16.41 19.72 -38.82
CA TYR A 311 -15.63 19.80 -40.06
C TYR A 311 -14.16 20.24 -39.85
N SER A 312 -13.84 20.87 -38.73
CA SER A 312 -12.46 21.26 -38.38
C SER A 312 -11.59 20.11 -37.86
N LYS A 313 -12.16 18.92 -37.63
CA LYS A 313 -11.42 17.77 -37.12
C LYS A 313 -10.84 16.95 -38.27
N PRO A 314 -9.61 16.41 -38.12
CA PRO A 314 -9.08 15.47 -39.09
C PRO A 314 -10.06 14.29 -39.22
N GLN A 315 -10.44 13.98 -40.46
CA GLN A 315 -11.33 12.88 -40.76
C GLN A 315 -10.67 11.57 -40.31
N ILE A 316 -11.44 10.72 -39.64
CA ILE A 316 -10.97 9.42 -39.17
C ILE A 316 -11.75 8.36 -39.95
N SER A 317 -11.05 7.47 -40.66
CA SER A 317 -11.71 6.35 -41.32
C SER A 317 -12.34 5.40 -40.29
N ASN A 318 -13.60 5.05 -40.56
CA ASN A 318 -14.40 4.10 -39.78
C ASN A 318 -14.10 2.64 -40.14
N LEU A 319 -13.55 2.42 -41.34
CA LEU A 319 -13.19 1.12 -41.89
C LEU A 319 -11.69 1.11 -42.17
N GLY A 320 -10.96 0.25 -41.46
CA GLY A 320 -9.57 -0.03 -41.77
C GLY A 320 -9.50 -1.16 -42.77
N PHE A 321 -8.91 -0.92 -43.93
CA PHE A 321 -8.55 -2.00 -44.85
C PHE A 321 -7.03 -2.14 -44.83
N ALA A 322 -6.55 -3.37 -44.70
CA ALA A 322 -5.17 -3.70 -44.96
C ALA A 322 -5.13 -4.78 -46.04
N LEU A 323 -4.41 -4.50 -47.12
CA LEU A 323 -4.17 -5.46 -48.18
C LEU A 323 -2.77 -6.05 -48.00
N ILE A 324 -2.69 -7.36 -47.89
CA ILE A 324 -1.43 -8.09 -47.84
C ILE A 324 -1.25 -8.79 -49.18
N VAL A 325 -0.19 -8.43 -49.90
CA VAL A 325 0.22 -9.06 -51.15
C VAL A 325 1.58 -9.71 -50.97
N LYS A 326 1.84 -10.77 -51.73
CA LYS A 326 3.18 -11.34 -51.80
C LYS A 326 4.05 -10.44 -52.68
N GLY A 327 4.92 -9.67 -52.04
CA GLY A 327 5.89 -8.85 -52.76
C GLY A 327 6.87 -9.74 -53.51
N THR A 328 7.03 -9.52 -54.82
CA THR A 328 8.33 -9.73 -55.45
C THR A 328 9.26 -8.68 -54.86
N ASN A 329 10.41 -9.06 -54.31
CA ASN A 329 11.37 -8.14 -53.72
C ASN A 329 11.52 -6.85 -54.55
N ASN A 330 10.94 -5.75 -54.08
CA ASN A 330 11.49 -4.39 -54.02
C ASN A 330 10.37 -3.34 -53.85
N ILE A 331 10.43 -2.68 -52.68
CA ILE A 331 9.97 -1.31 -52.39
C ILE A 331 8.46 -1.09 -52.49
N LEU A 332 7.80 -0.97 -51.33
CA LEU A 332 6.54 -0.25 -51.21
C LEU A 332 6.76 1.00 -50.35
N ASN A 333 6.81 2.14 -51.03
CA ASN A 333 6.62 3.45 -50.44
C ASN A 333 5.20 3.50 -49.87
N HIS A 334 5.07 3.79 -48.58
CA HIS A 334 3.80 4.22 -48.02
C HIS A 334 3.59 5.69 -48.40
N GLU A 335 2.70 5.94 -49.37
CA GLU A 335 2.10 7.25 -49.54
C GLU A 335 1.02 7.46 -48.47
N SER A 336 1.07 8.66 -47.89
CA SER A 336 0.35 9.15 -46.71
C SER A 336 -1.11 9.49 -46.94
#